data_AF-A0AAW0Y7P5-F1
#
_entry.id   AF-A0AAW0Y7P5-F1
#
_cell.length_a   1.000
_cell.length_b   1.000
_cell.length_c   1.000
_cell.angle_alpha   90.00
_cell.angle_beta   90.00
_cell.angle_gamma   90.00
#
_symmetry.space_group_name_H-M   'P 1'
#
loop_
_entity.id
_entity.type
_entity.pdbx_description
1 polymer ?
#
loop_
_entity_poly.entity_id
_entity_poly.type
_entity_poly.pdbx_seq_one_letter_code
_entity_poly.pdbx_strand_id
1 'polypeptide(L)'
;MNTKIFVIISLAVVSTAGMLYADSCTPDCTGKNDGEKVPDPKNCTNYYFCKDEIPSDHALPCDAGMIFDNGDCAPGPACTPICEVTVCPITCNGSYSMISDPFDCSKYYICTAGQVNGPLTCPDDKPYFNGENCVKDKEVCCAVSCTPYCGPGIVEAPDPVDCTKYYMCLEVGIPNEDYHFPCSSGEVFDFQTGRCSSDASCITLCTGSTSNVKSTTTTTTTKTTTTTTSFDCANSLICTGEGFFPQCHFSCQPGYFECTGAGAQGIYHECTGDLVFNTDPLYAYCVLPGNCPFHPSK
;
A
#
# COMPACT_ATOMS: atom_id res chain seq x y z
N MET A 1 67.01 59.72 13.56
CA MET A 1 66.68 58.58 12.67
C MET A 1 65.68 57.72 13.44
N ASN A 2 64.38 57.94 13.22
CA ASN A 2 63.32 57.23 13.94
C ASN A 2 62.77 56.10 13.08
N THR A 3 63.09 54.86 13.43
CA THR A 3 62.60 53.66 12.75
C THR A 3 61.21 53.30 13.29
N LYS A 4 60.19 53.35 12.43
CA LYS A 4 58.83 52.89 12.73
C LYS A 4 58.78 51.36 12.62
N ILE A 5 58.35 50.68 13.68
CA ILE A 5 57.99 49.26 13.66
C ILE A 5 56.49 49.17 13.35
N PHE A 6 56.15 48.61 12.19
CA PHE A 6 54.78 48.23 11.85
C PHE A 6 54.54 46.79 12.31
N VAL A 7 53.65 46.60 13.28
CA VAL A 7 53.16 45.28 13.70
C VAL A 7 51.94 44.96 12.84
N ILE A 8 52.07 43.96 11.95
CA ILE A 8 50.96 43.41 11.17
C ILE A 8 50.31 42.34 12.05
N ILE A 9 49.14 42.62 12.61
CA ILE A 9 48.33 41.63 13.33
C ILE A 9 47.46 40.91 12.31
N SER A 10 47.87 39.70 11.93
CA SER A 10 47.07 38.76 11.15
C SER A 10 46.07 38.07 12.07
N LEU A 11 44.85 38.59 12.17
CA LEU A 11 43.74 37.86 12.80
C LEU A 11 43.17 36.87 11.78
N ALA A 12 43.47 35.59 12.02
CA ALA A 12 42.87 34.47 11.31
C ALA A 12 41.36 34.44 11.58
N VAL A 13 40.58 34.47 10.50
CA VAL A 13 39.13 34.21 10.56
C VAL A 13 38.96 32.71 10.75
N VAL A 14 38.75 32.28 11.99
CA VAL A 14 38.29 30.92 12.28
C VAL A 14 36.81 30.88 11.93
N SER A 15 36.50 30.47 10.69
CA SER A 15 35.14 30.09 10.33
C SER A 15 34.84 28.75 11.00
N THR A 16 34.28 28.80 12.20
CA THR A 16 33.50 27.68 12.72
C THR A 16 32.21 27.61 11.90
N ALA A 17 32.28 26.96 10.74
CA ALA A 17 31.12 26.30 10.17
C ALA A 17 30.77 25.15 11.12
N GLY A 18 30.11 25.49 12.24
CA GLY A 18 29.36 24.50 12.98
C GLY A 18 28.31 23.98 12.02
N MET A 19 28.48 22.75 11.55
CA MET A 19 27.41 22.00 10.93
C MET A 19 26.28 21.98 11.95
N LEU A 20 25.26 22.80 11.72
CA LEU A 20 23.99 22.68 12.39
C LEU A 20 23.35 21.43 11.80
N TYR A 21 23.68 20.26 12.36
CA TYR A 21 22.78 19.12 12.29
C TYR A 21 21.54 19.58 13.04
N ALA A 22 20.49 19.94 12.30
CA ALA A 22 19.19 20.06 12.90
C ALA A 22 18.84 18.64 13.35
N ASP A 23 18.88 18.38 14.66
CA ASP A 23 18.35 17.14 15.24
C ASP A 23 16.85 17.10 14.94
N SER A 24 16.49 16.53 13.79
CA SER A 24 15.11 16.26 13.44
C SER A 24 14.64 15.06 14.25
N CYS A 25 13.60 15.25 15.04
CA CYS A 25 12.96 14.17 15.80
C CYS A 25 12.05 13.28 14.95
N THR A 26 12.46 13.06 13.70
CA THR A 26 11.82 12.25 12.67
C THR A 26 12.91 11.51 11.91
N PRO A 27 12.70 10.23 11.56
CA PRO A 27 13.63 9.50 10.71
C PRO A 27 13.84 10.23 9.37
N ASP A 28 15.07 10.23 8.88
CA ASP A 28 15.48 10.93 7.66
C ASP A 28 16.00 9.94 6.63
N CYS A 29 15.29 9.84 5.51
CA CYS A 29 15.63 9.01 4.36
C CYS A 29 16.15 9.82 3.17
N THR A 30 16.44 11.12 3.34
CA THR A 30 16.93 11.99 2.26
C THR A 30 18.25 11.46 1.69
N GLY A 31 18.30 11.24 0.37
CA GLY A 31 19.48 10.72 -0.32
C GLY A 31 19.85 9.27 0.03
N LYS A 32 18.94 8.53 0.67
CA LYS A 32 19.11 7.10 0.96
C LYS A 32 18.52 6.25 -0.16
N ASN A 33 19.13 5.10 -0.40
CA ASN A 33 18.62 4.17 -1.42
C ASN A 33 17.44 3.36 -0.87
N ASP A 34 16.60 2.85 -1.76
CA ASP A 34 15.53 1.93 -1.39
C ASP A 34 16.09 0.70 -0.66
N GLY A 35 15.48 0.37 0.49
CA GLY A 35 15.91 -0.71 1.38
C GLY A 35 17.05 -0.35 2.33
N GLU A 36 17.62 0.85 2.27
CA GLU A 36 18.63 1.31 3.25
C GLU A 36 17.98 1.55 4.62
N LYS A 37 18.72 1.24 5.70
CA LYS A 37 18.25 1.41 7.08
C LYS A 37 18.74 2.74 7.65
N VAL A 38 17.89 3.44 8.40
CA VAL A 38 18.22 4.70 9.09
C VAL A 38 17.81 4.62 10.57
N PRO A 39 18.50 5.33 11.48
CA PRO A 39 18.23 5.22 12.91
C PRO A 39 16.87 5.81 13.28
N ASP A 40 16.20 5.23 14.28
CA ASP A 40 15.07 5.88 14.95
C ASP A 40 15.59 6.94 15.95
N PRO A 41 15.31 8.23 15.73
CA PRO A 41 15.78 9.31 16.61
C PRO A 41 15.12 9.28 18.00
N LYS A 42 14.03 8.54 18.20
CA LYS A 42 13.32 8.41 19.48
C LYS A 42 13.57 7.07 20.16
N ASN A 43 14.20 6.12 19.47
CA ASN A 43 14.62 4.85 20.06
C ASN A 43 15.83 4.24 19.33
N CYS A 44 17.01 4.33 19.93
CA CYS A 44 18.27 3.86 19.36
C CYS A 44 18.41 2.32 19.24
N THR A 45 17.46 1.53 19.75
CA THR A 45 17.38 0.08 19.47
C THR A 45 16.56 -0.23 18.23
N ASN A 46 16.01 0.79 17.57
CA ASN A 46 15.14 0.63 16.43
C ASN A 46 15.68 1.38 15.21
N TYR A 47 15.17 1.03 14.04
CA TYR A 47 15.55 1.61 12.76
C TYR A 47 14.36 1.64 11.81
N TYR A 48 14.46 2.47 10.78
CA TYR A 48 13.49 2.59 9.71
C TYR A 48 14.10 2.10 8.40
N PHE A 49 13.28 1.51 7.52
CA PHE A 49 13.67 1.28 6.12
C PHE A 49 13.29 2.47 5.27
N CYS A 50 14.12 2.82 4.29
CA CYS A 50 13.84 3.88 3.34
C CYS A 50 13.27 3.33 2.04
N LYS A 51 12.29 4.04 1.47
CA LYS A 51 11.86 3.88 0.09
C LYS A 51 11.38 5.21 -0.47
N ASP A 52 11.86 5.57 -1.67
CA ASP A 52 11.51 6.84 -2.31
C ASP A 52 11.76 8.05 -1.38
N GLU A 53 12.84 8.00 -0.59
CA GLU A 53 13.19 8.96 0.48
C GLU A 53 12.15 9.08 1.63
N ILE A 54 11.21 8.14 1.73
CA ILE A 54 10.21 8.04 2.78
C ILE A 54 10.59 6.90 3.74
N PRO A 55 10.66 7.14 5.07
CA PRO A 55 10.90 6.08 6.03
C PRO A 55 9.68 5.16 6.18
N SER A 56 9.94 3.95 6.68
CA SER A 56 8.90 3.05 7.16
C SER A 56 8.06 3.74 8.22
N ASP A 57 6.88 3.21 8.45
CA ASP A 57 5.96 3.91 9.32
C ASP A 57 6.28 3.71 10.80
N HIS A 58 6.79 2.52 11.09
CA HIS A 58 7.27 2.14 12.40
C HIS A 58 8.75 1.83 12.35
N ALA A 59 9.38 2.15 13.46
CA ALA A 59 10.74 1.76 13.72
C ALA A 59 10.74 0.26 14.03
N LEU A 60 11.44 -0.53 13.22
CA LEU A 60 11.63 -1.94 13.45
C LEU A 60 12.68 -2.13 14.53
N PRO A 61 12.44 -3.02 15.51
CA PRO A 61 13.43 -3.28 16.54
C PRO A 61 14.60 -4.06 15.95
N CYS A 62 15.80 -3.77 16.42
CA CYS A 62 16.89 -4.72 16.32
C CYS A 62 16.60 -5.96 17.18
N ASP A 63 17.29 -7.07 16.87
CA ASP A 63 17.23 -8.27 17.69
C ASP A 63 17.58 -7.99 19.16
N ALA A 64 17.07 -8.82 20.06
CA ALA A 64 17.26 -8.64 21.50
C ALA A 64 18.75 -8.54 21.86
N GLY A 65 19.14 -7.40 22.46
CA GLY A 65 20.51 -7.11 22.88
C GLY A 65 21.36 -6.38 21.83
N MET A 66 20.77 -6.02 20.68
CA MET A 66 21.43 -5.24 19.63
C MET A 66 20.95 -3.79 19.65
N ILE A 67 21.81 -2.88 19.20
CA ILE A 67 21.49 -1.48 18.95
C ILE A 67 21.66 -1.19 17.46
N PHE A 68 20.98 -0.17 16.95
CA PHE A 68 21.22 0.26 15.57
C PHE A 68 22.44 1.17 15.52
N ASP A 69 23.50 0.72 14.85
CA ASP A 69 24.76 1.44 14.73
C ASP A 69 25.35 1.29 13.31
N ASN A 70 25.91 2.38 12.78
CA ASN A 70 26.57 2.42 11.49
C ASN A 70 25.78 1.77 10.32
N GLY A 71 24.45 1.94 10.32
CA GLY A 71 23.56 1.46 9.25
C GLY A 71 23.04 0.04 9.43
N ASP A 72 23.37 -0.65 10.53
CA ASP A 72 22.83 -1.99 10.81
C ASP A 72 22.68 -2.28 12.31
N CYS A 73 22.00 -3.38 12.63
CA CYS A 73 21.88 -3.86 14.00
C CYS A 73 23.16 -4.59 14.42
N ALA A 74 23.77 -4.13 15.52
CA ALA A 74 25.00 -4.73 16.05
C ALA A 74 24.97 -4.84 17.58
N PRO A 75 25.74 -5.77 18.18
CA PRO A 75 25.89 -5.82 19.62
C PRO A 75 26.53 -4.53 20.13
N GLY A 76 25.91 -3.89 21.12
CA GLY A 76 26.40 -2.63 21.64
C GLY A 76 25.93 -2.34 23.07
N PRO A 77 26.50 -1.30 23.70
CA PRO A 77 26.07 -0.86 25.02
C PRO A 77 24.64 -0.28 24.97
N ALA A 78 24.05 -0.04 26.15
CA ALA A 78 22.81 0.73 26.23
C ALA A 78 22.99 2.11 25.57
N CYS A 79 22.04 2.47 24.71
CA CYS A 79 22.05 3.72 23.94
C CYS A 79 20.94 4.66 24.44
N THR A 80 21.02 5.94 24.06
CA THR A 80 20.01 6.96 24.41
C THR A 80 19.37 7.52 23.14
N PRO A 81 18.02 7.65 23.10
CA PRO A 81 17.32 8.36 22.04
C PRO A 81 17.81 9.79 21.85
N ILE A 82 17.71 10.28 20.62
CA ILE A 82 18.02 11.67 20.23
C ILE A 82 16.89 12.62 20.70
N CYS A 83 15.64 12.15 20.76
CA CYS A 83 14.46 13.00 20.95
C CYS A 83 13.41 12.47 21.95
N GLU A 84 12.62 13.40 22.51
CA GLU A 84 11.42 13.13 23.34
C GLU A 84 10.12 13.18 22.50
N VAL A 85 9.06 12.45 22.93
CA VAL A 85 7.90 12.12 22.09
C VAL A 85 6.63 12.91 22.47
N THR A 86 5.89 13.46 21.50
CA THR A 86 4.53 14.04 21.68
C THR A 86 3.70 13.85 20.39
N VAL A 87 2.37 13.65 20.49
CA VAL A 87 1.47 13.15 19.41
C VAL A 87 0.51 14.24 18.89
N CYS A 88 0.13 14.25 17.58
CA CYS A 88 -0.76 15.25 16.93
C CYS A 88 -1.86 14.64 15.99
N PRO A 89 -3.01 15.33 15.71
CA PRO A 89 -4.21 14.78 15.01
C PRO A 89 -4.54 15.38 13.60
N ILE A 90 -5.58 14.83 12.93
CA ILE A 90 -6.01 15.05 11.52
C ILE A 90 -6.90 16.30 11.29
N THR A 91 -6.79 16.94 10.10
CA THR A 91 -7.53 18.16 9.66
C THR A 91 -8.08 18.11 8.22
N CYS A 92 -9.16 18.86 7.92
CA CYS A 92 -9.80 19.00 6.61
C CYS A 92 -9.55 20.39 5.97
N ASN A 93 -9.51 20.47 4.64
CA ASN A 93 -9.11 21.68 3.91
C ASN A 93 -10.12 22.14 2.83
N GLY A 94 -11.33 22.54 3.24
CA GLY A 94 -12.25 23.39 2.45
C GLY A 94 -13.01 22.81 1.24
N SER A 95 -14.25 23.32 1.02
CA SER A 95 -15.25 23.16 -0.08
C SER A 95 -16.07 21.85 -0.20
N TYR A 96 -17.26 21.97 -0.84
CA TYR A 96 -18.34 20.96 -1.00
C TYR A 96 -17.86 19.75 -1.82
N SER A 97 -17.48 18.66 -1.16
CA SER A 97 -17.10 17.40 -1.81
C SER A 97 -17.77 16.22 -1.13
N MET A 98 -18.14 15.21 -1.90
CA MET A 98 -18.61 13.93 -1.38
C MET A 98 -17.47 12.93 -1.44
N ILE A 99 -17.24 12.23 -0.35
CA ILE A 99 -16.13 11.29 -0.22
C ILE A 99 -16.73 9.94 0.14
N SER A 100 -16.43 8.90 -0.65
CA SER A 100 -16.84 7.53 -0.34
C SER A 100 -16.32 7.12 1.04
N ASP A 101 -17.13 6.38 1.78
CA ASP A 101 -16.62 5.69 2.96
C ASP A 101 -15.70 4.56 2.48
N PRO A 102 -14.42 4.58 2.86
CA PRO A 102 -13.39 3.66 2.36
C PRO A 102 -13.55 2.23 2.87
N PHE A 103 -14.45 1.99 3.82
CA PHE A 103 -14.63 0.71 4.51
C PHE A 103 -16.04 0.15 4.37
N ASP A 104 -17.03 1.02 4.22
CA ASP A 104 -18.41 0.66 4.07
C ASP A 104 -18.91 1.25 2.76
N CYS A 105 -18.92 0.43 1.71
CA CYS A 105 -19.38 0.85 0.38
C CYS A 105 -20.85 1.34 0.38
N SER A 106 -21.61 1.18 1.48
CA SER A 106 -22.91 1.80 1.66
C SER A 106 -22.88 3.20 2.28
N LYS A 107 -21.72 3.80 2.55
CA LYS A 107 -21.60 5.09 3.24
C LYS A 107 -20.76 6.10 2.46
N TYR A 108 -20.97 7.37 2.77
CA TYR A 108 -20.22 8.50 2.24
C TYR A 108 -20.26 9.71 3.18
N TYR A 109 -19.38 10.68 2.98
CA TYR A 109 -19.26 11.89 3.77
C TYR A 109 -19.42 13.11 2.89
N ILE A 110 -19.92 14.21 3.46
CA ILE A 110 -20.02 15.50 2.79
C ILE A 110 -19.10 16.47 3.52
N CYS A 111 -18.05 16.90 2.84
CA CYS A 111 -17.23 18.00 3.31
C CYS A 111 -17.96 19.32 3.04
N THR A 112 -18.22 20.12 4.07
CA THR A 112 -18.71 21.49 3.89
C THR A 112 -17.86 22.44 4.70
N ALA A 113 -17.31 23.48 4.07
CA ALA A 113 -16.49 24.50 4.74
C ALA A 113 -15.32 23.93 5.59
N GLY A 114 -14.71 22.82 5.15
CA GLY A 114 -13.61 22.18 5.88
C GLY A 114 -14.05 21.34 7.08
N GLN A 115 -15.34 21.01 7.20
CA GLN A 115 -15.85 20.05 8.18
C GLN A 115 -16.37 18.79 7.47
N VAL A 116 -16.06 17.62 8.01
CA VAL A 116 -16.62 16.34 7.57
C VAL A 116 -18.00 16.17 8.17
N ASN A 117 -19.03 15.97 7.35
CA ASN A 117 -20.37 15.60 7.80
C ASN A 117 -20.68 14.17 7.34
N GLY A 118 -21.04 13.29 8.27
CA GLY A 118 -21.35 11.88 7.99
C GLY A 118 -20.97 10.97 9.16
N PRO A 119 -20.92 9.64 8.93
CA PRO A 119 -21.22 8.98 7.66
C PRO A 119 -22.71 9.06 7.30
N LEU A 120 -23.00 9.23 6.01
CA LEU A 120 -24.33 9.12 5.41
C LEU A 120 -24.45 7.78 4.72
N THR A 121 -25.59 7.10 4.82
CA THR A 121 -25.80 5.78 4.23
C THR A 121 -26.61 5.87 2.93
N CYS A 122 -26.21 5.09 1.93
CA CYS A 122 -26.90 4.92 0.68
C CYS A 122 -28.25 4.21 0.86
N PRO A 123 -29.27 4.53 0.04
CA PRO A 123 -30.58 3.88 0.09
C PRO A 123 -30.51 2.38 -0.20
N ASP A 124 -31.44 1.61 0.39
CA ASP A 124 -31.53 0.14 0.21
C ASP A 124 -31.67 -0.29 -1.26
N ASP A 125 -32.29 0.55 -2.12
CA ASP A 125 -32.46 0.24 -3.54
C ASP A 125 -31.21 0.53 -4.38
N LYS A 126 -30.21 1.21 -3.83
CA LYS A 126 -28.92 1.54 -4.45
C LYS A 126 -27.81 1.56 -3.38
N PRO A 127 -27.45 0.42 -2.79
CA PRO A 127 -26.71 0.41 -1.53
C PRO A 127 -25.20 0.65 -1.67
N TYR A 128 -24.68 1.04 -2.84
CA TYR A 128 -23.25 1.21 -3.07
C TYR A 128 -22.91 2.63 -3.57
N PHE A 129 -22.06 3.38 -2.88
CA PHE A 129 -21.63 4.72 -3.31
C PHE A 129 -20.42 4.63 -4.24
N ASN A 130 -20.52 5.20 -5.44
CA ASN A 130 -19.47 5.11 -6.47
C ASN A 130 -18.48 6.28 -6.47
N GLY A 131 -18.54 7.17 -5.48
CA GLY A 131 -17.76 8.41 -5.45
C GLY A 131 -18.54 9.66 -5.87
N GLU A 132 -19.71 9.50 -6.50
CA GLU A 132 -20.56 10.63 -6.93
C GLU A 132 -22.02 10.43 -6.48
N ASN A 133 -22.54 9.21 -6.58
CA ASN A 133 -23.91 8.86 -6.20
C ASN A 133 -24.05 7.38 -5.79
N CYS A 134 -25.17 7.07 -5.13
CA CYS A 134 -25.53 5.70 -4.78
C CYS A 134 -26.01 4.90 -6.02
N VAL A 135 -25.53 3.66 -6.19
CA VAL A 135 -25.80 2.73 -7.30
C VAL A 135 -26.09 1.30 -6.79
N LYS A 136 -26.55 0.43 -7.68
CA LYS A 136 -26.91 -0.98 -7.37
C LYS A 136 -25.75 -1.97 -7.48
N ASP A 137 -24.73 -1.60 -8.23
CA ASP A 137 -23.65 -2.50 -8.59
C ASP A 137 -22.62 -2.56 -7.46
N LYS A 138 -22.38 -3.78 -6.97
CA LYS A 138 -21.45 -4.08 -5.87
C LYS A 138 -20.00 -4.13 -6.36
N GLU A 139 -19.77 -4.38 -7.64
CA GLU A 139 -18.44 -4.56 -8.26
C GLU A 139 -17.71 -3.23 -8.46
N VAL A 140 -18.43 -2.12 -8.29
CA VAL A 140 -17.85 -0.77 -8.15
C VAL A 140 -17.04 -0.64 -6.85
N CYS A 141 -17.12 -1.63 -5.96
CA CYS A 141 -16.29 -1.81 -4.77
C CYS A 141 -15.14 -2.79 -5.12
N CYS A 142 -13.89 -2.33 -5.06
CA CYS A 142 -12.66 -3.02 -5.48
C CYS A 142 -12.63 -4.55 -5.22
N ALA A 143 -12.26 -5.35 -6.23
CA ALA A 143 -12.13 -6.82 -6.11
C ALA A 143 -10.97 -7.21 -5.16
N VAL A 144 -11.23 -8.08 -4.17
CA VAL A 144 -10.25 -8.47 -3.13
C VAL A 144 -9.51 -9.76 -3.53
N SER A 145 -8.20 -9.67 -3.77
CA SER A 145 -7.27 -10.81 -3.93
C SER A 145 -6.62 -11.16 -2.59
N CYS A 146 -6.43 -12.46 -2.30
CA CYS A 146 -5.81 -12.95 -1.06
C CYS A 146 -4.29 -13.12 -1.15
N THR A 147 -3.64 -12.48 -2.13
CA THR A 147 -2.19 -12.43 -2.26
C THR A 147 -1.77 -10.99 -1.99
N PRO A 148 -0.85 -10.72 -1.03
CA PRO A 148 -0.37 -9.37 -0.80
C PRO A 148 0.29 -8.84 -2.08
N TYR A 149 0.12 -7.56 -2.36
CA TYR A 149 0.64 -6.95 -3.58
C TYR A 149 1.10 -5.52 -3.32
N CYS A 150 2.32 -5.24 -3.73
CA CYS A 150 2.94 -3.93 -3.73
C CYS A 150 2.65 -3.21 -5.03
N GLY A 151 1.78 -2.21 -4.99
CA GLY A 151 1.46 -1.36 -6.12
C GLY A 151 2.50 -0.24 -6.35
N PRO A 152 2.50 0.41 -7.52
CA PRO A 152 3.32 1.61 -7.75
C PRO A 152 3.01 2.69 -6.71
N GLY A 153 4.04 3.25 -6.06
CA GLY A 153 3.88 4.28 -5.04
C GLY A 153 3.35 3.79 -3.69
N ILE A 154 3.08 2.49 -3.54
CA ILE A 154 2.78 1.88 -2.25
C ILE A 154 4.11 1.60 -1.54
N VAL A 155 4.26 2.13 -0.34
CA VAL A 155 5.44 1.92 0.51
C VAL A 155 5.24 0.70 1.41
N GLU A 156 4.03 0.50 1.93
CA GLU A 156 3.67 -0.64 2.76
C GLU A 156 2.32 -1.22 2.31
N ALA A 157 2.23 -2.55 2.22
CA ALA A 157 1.03 -3.27 1.82
C ALA A 157 0.45 -4.07 3.00
N PRO A 158 -0.88 -4.15 3.15
CA PRO A 158 -1.51 -4.91 4.23
C PRO A 158 -1.25 -6.41 4.06
N ASP A 159 -1.06 -7.13 5.17
CA ASP A 159 -1.20 -8.59 5.13
C ASP A 159 -2.69 -8.97 5.02
N PRO A 160 -3.09 -9.75 4.01
CA PRO A 160 -4.49 -10.05 3.76
C PRO A 160 -5.11 -11.01 4.79
N VAL A 161 -4.31 -11.74 5.59
CA VAL A 161 -4.77 -12.74 6.56
C VAL A 161 -4.43 -12.39 8.01
N ASP A 162 -3.54 -11.44 8.25
CA ASP A 162 -3.09 -11.00 9.58
C ASP A 162 -3.02 -9.46 9.65
N CYS A 163 -4.08 -8.84 10.15
CA CYS A 163 -4.18 -7.38 10.30
C CYS A 163 -3.08 -6.75 11.20
N THR A 164 -2.33 -7.57 11.95
CA THR A 164 -1.24 -7.09 12.81
C THR A 164 0.09 -6.98 12.07
N LYS A 165 0.10 -7.27 10.77
CA LYS A 165 1.29 -7.31 9.94
C LYS A 165 1.09 -6.60 8.61
N TYR A 166 2.22 -6.27 8.00
CA TYR A 166 2.32 -5.61 6.73
C TYR A 166 3.61 -6.00 6.01
N TYR A 167 3.67 -5.72 4.72
CA TYR A 167 4.86 -5.91 3.91
C TYR A 167 5.48 -4.56 3.55
N MET A 168 6.80 -4.43 3.66
CA MET A 168 7.55 -3.31 3.08
C MET A 168 7.75 -3.55 1.58
N CYS A 169 7.30 -2.62 0.77
CA CYS A 169 7.24 -2.78 -0.67
C CYS A 169 8.49 -2.21 -1.34
N LEU A 170 9.58 -2.97 -1.46
CA LEU A 170 10.78 -2.47 -2.15
C LEU A 170 10.64 -2.43 -3.68
N GLU A 171 9.82 -3.32 -4.24
CA GLU A 171 9.54 -3.40 -5.67
C GLU A 171 8.03 -3.59 -5.91
N VAL A 172 7.55 -3.24 -7.10
CA VAL A 172 6.16 -3.50 -7.50
C VAL A 172 5.98 -4.98 -7.78
N GLY A 173 4.96 -5.60 -7.19
CA GLY A 173 4.71 -7.04 -7.35
C GLY A 173 4.30 -7.73 -6.06
N ILE A 174 4.48 -9.05 -5.99
CA ILE A 174 4.26 -9.82 -4.77
C ILE A 174 5.44 -9.53 -3.82
N PRO A 175 5.21 -9.08 -2.58
CA PRO A 175 6.28 -8.75 -1.64
C PRO A 175 7.06 -9.99 -1.19
N ASN A 176 8.34 -9.80 -0.85
CA ASN A 176 9.17 -10.84 -0.24
C ASN A 176 8.83 -10.98 1.26
N GLU A 177 8.76 -12.21 1.76
CA GLU A 177 8.56 -12.55 3.17
C GLU A 177 9.65 -12.01 4.09
N ASP A 178 10.88 -11.79 3.60
CA ASP A 178 11.95 -11.15 4.37
C ASP A 178 11.59 -9.70 4.78
N TYR A 179 10.59 -9.11 4.11
CA TYR A 179 10.07 -7.77 4.36
C TYR A 179 8.66 -7.77 4.95
N HIS A 180 8.28 -8.88 5.59
CA HIS A 180 7.01 -9.03 6.29
C HIS A 180 7.19 -8.70 7.78
N PHE A 181 6.62 -7.58 8.21
CA PHE A 181 6.86 -7.04 9.54
C PHE A 181 5.58 -6.92 10.36
N PRO A 182 5.66 -7.11 11.69
CA PRO A 182 4.56 -6.81 12.59
C PRO A 182 4.44 -5.31 12.86
N CYS A 183 3.21 -4.86 13.09
CA CYS A 183 2.95 -3.60 13.76
C CYS A 183 3.41 -3.66 15.23
N SER A 184 3.59 -2.50 15.85
CA SER A 184 3.95 -2.43 17.27
C SER A 184 2.85 -3.04 18.15
N SER A 185 3.21 -3.43 19.37
CA SER A 185 2.31 -4.10 20.30
C SER A 185 1.04 -3.27 20.59
N GLY A 186 -0.12 -3.76 20.13
CA GLY A 186 -1.43 -3.12 20.32
C GLY A 186 -1.91 -2.29 19.12
N GLU A 187 -1.10 -2.22 18.06
CA GLU A 187 -1.46 -1.57 16.80
C GLU A 187 -1.82 -2.60 15.74
N VAL A 188 -2.57 -2.16 14.73
CA VAL A 188 -2.92 -2.95 13.55
C VAL A 188 -2.68 -2.11 12.30
N PHE A 189 -2.44 -2.77 11.17
CA PHE A 189 -2.19 -2.09 9.91
C PHE A 189 -3.48 -1.47 9.37
N ASP A 190 -3.48 -0.16 9.27
CA ASP A 190 -4.55 0.62 8.69
C ASP A 190 -4.31 0.75 7.19
N PHE A 191 -5.12 0.06 6.41
CA PHE A 191 -5.02 0.12 4.96
C PHE A 191 -5.49 1.47 4.37
N GLN A 192 -6.19 2.32 5.12
CA GLN A 192 -6.53 3.68 4.65
C GLN A 192 -5.30 4.56 4.54
N THR A 193 -4.44 4.45 5.55
CA THR A 193 -3.24 5.26 5.69
C THR A 193 -2.02 4.52 5.13
N GLY A 194 -2.13 3.20 4.96
CA GLY A 194 -1.06 2.31 4.54
C GLY A 194 -0.03 2.09 5.64
N ARG A 195 -0.44 2.20 6.91
CA ARG A 195 0.38 2.54 8.09
C ARG A 195 -0.15 1.82 9.34
N CYS A 196 0.67 1.46 10.32
CA CYS A 196 0.13 0.87 11.56
C CYS A 196 -0.41 1.94 12.51
N SER A 197 -1.49 1.61 13.21
CA SER A 197 -2.17 2.52 14.13
C SER A 197 -2.82 1.77 15.29
N SER A 198 -2.79 2.36 16.49
CA SER A 198 -3.52 1.86 17.67
C SER A 198 -5.03 2.06 17.58
N ASP A 199 -5.46 2.98 16.72
CA ASP A 199 -6.86 3.40 16.61
C ASP A 199 -7.57 2.71 15.42
N ALA A 200 -6.81 1.96 14.63
CA ALA A 200 -7.33 1.22 13.50
C ALA A 200 -8.05 -0.06 13.95
N SER A 201 -9.05 -0.46 13.17
CA SER A 201 -9.75 -1.72 13.38
C SER A 201 -9.01 -2.85 12.68
N CYS A 202 -8.78 -3.95 13.40
CA CYS A 202 -8.20 -5.16 12.80
C CYS A 202 -9.12 -5.70 11.71
N ILE A 203 -8.70 -5.57 10.45
CA ILE A 203 -9.44 -6.07 9.29
C ILE A 203 -8.55 -7.10 8.59
N THR A 204 -9.02 -8.33 8.52
CA THR A 204 -8.41 -9.38 7.69
C THR A 204 -9.23 -9.51 6.43
N LEU A 205 -8.59 -9.37 5.28
CA LEU A 205 -9.23 -9.42 3.97
C LEU A 205 -9.60 -10.86 3.59
N CYS A 206 -8.90 -11.83 4.18
CA CYS A 206 -8.99 -13.24 3.88
C CYS A 206 -8.96 -14.09 5.16
N THR A 207 -9.69 -15.20 5.15
CA THR A 207 -9.70 -16.11 6.30
C THR A 207 -8.46 -16.99 6.28
N GLY A 208 -7.57 -16.78 7.24
CA GLY A 208 -6.35 -17.59 7.40
C GLY A 208 -6.69 -19.07 7.59
N SER A 209 -6.01 -19.95 6.84
CA SER A 209 -6.05 -21.39 7.11
C SER A 209 -5.20 -21.70 8.34
N THR A 210 -5.72 -21.40 9.53
CA THR A 210 -5.25 -22.00 10.78
C THR A 210 -6.44 -22.29 11.68
N SER A 211 -6.67 -23.58 11.89
CA SER A 211 -7.66 -24.12 12.81
C SER A 211 -7.45 -23.62 14.24
N ASN A 212 -8.57 -23.47 14.94
CA ASN A 212 -8.74 -23.45 16.41
C ASN A 212 -8.64 -22.10 17.14
N VAL A 213 -9.70 -21.29 17.10
CA VAL A 213 -10.31 -20.72 18.31
C VAL A 213 -11.83 -20.72 18.18
N LYS A 214 -12.48 -21.28 19.21
CA LYS A 214 -13.90 -21.52 19.47
C LYS A 214 -14.84 -20.37 19.03
N SER A 215 -15.50 -20.54 17.90
CA SER A 215 -16.68 -19.76 17.52
C SER A 215 -17.95 -20.48 17.99
N THR A 216 -18.74 -19.80 18.82
CA THR A 216 -20.01 -20.29 19.37
C THR A 216 -20.98 -20.54 18.23
N THR A 217 -21.28 -21.83 18.02
CA THR A 217 -22.18 -22.34 16.99
C THR A 217 -23.64 -21.99 17.30
N THR A 218 -24.30 -21.26 16.41
CA THR A 218 -25.74 -21.43 16.18
C THR A 218 -25.92 -22.04 14.80
N THR A 219 -26.20 -23.34 14.81
CA THR A 219 -26.36 -24.22 13.66
C THR A 219 -27.59 -23.80 12.84
N THR A 220 -27.44 -23.57 11.54
CA THR A 220 -28.53 -23.84 10.60
C THR A 220 -27.95 -24.46 9.34
N THR A 221 -28.28 -25.74 9.17
CA THR A 221 -27.84 -26.65 8.13
C THR A 221 -28.52 -26.33 6.81
N THR A 222 -27.76 -26.04 5.75
CA THR A 222 -28.25 -26.30 4.39
C THR A 222 -27.10 -26.75 3.49
N LYS A 223 -27.32 -27.90 2.85
CA LYS A 223 -26.40 -28.73 2.10
C LYS A 223 -26.46 -28.32 0.62
N THR A 224 -25.38 -27.81 0.04
CA THR A 224 -25.28 -27.66 -1.42
C THR A 224 -23.87 -27.96 -1.93
N THR A 225 -23.88 -28.79 -2.97
CA THR A 225 -22.83 -29.49 -3.70
C THR A 225 -21.71 -28.62 -4.26
N THR A 226 -20.47 -29.07 -4.08
CA THR A 226 -19.25 -28.51 -4.67
C THR A 226 -19.17 -28.80 -6.16
N THR A 227 -19.09 -27.76 -6.99
CA THR A 227 -18.66 -27.86 -8.39
C THR A 227 -17.48 -26.92 -8.57
N THR A 228 -16.30 -27.49 -8.75
CA THR A 228 -15.05 -26.79 -9.08
C THR A 228 -15.12 -26.21 -10.49
N THR A 229 -15.32 -24.90 -10.60
CA THR A 229 -15.09 -24.13 -11.82
C THR A 229 -13.92 -23.18 -11.60
N SER A 230 -12.93 -23.25 -12.48
CA SER A 230 -11.76 -22.37 -12.55
C SER A 230 -12.21 -20.90 -12.57
N PHE A 231 -11.81 -20.12 -11.56
CA PHE A 231 -12.31 -18.76 -11.28
C PHE A 231 -11.59 -17.63 -12.04
N ASP A 232 -10.63 -17.94 -12.93
CA ASP A 232 -9.83 -16.89 -13.62
C ASP A 232 -10.36 -16.54 -15.03
N CYS A 233 -11.23 -17.38 -15.60
CA CYS A 233 -11.68 -17.23 -16.99
C CYS A 233 -13.20 -17.04 -17.07
N ALA A 234 -13.63 -15.99 -17.75
CA ALA A 234 -15.03 -15.72 -18.03
C ALA A 234 -15.48 -16.50 -19.27
N ASN A 235 -16.62 -17.20 -19.17
CA ASN A 235 -17.23 -17.85 -20.33
C ASN A 235 -18.05 -16.90 -21.21
N SER A 236 -18.29 -15.67 -20.72
CA SER A 236 -19.05 -14.64 -21.40
C SER A 236 -18.69 -13.27 -20.85
N LEU A 237 -18.68 -12.23 -21.69
CA LEU A 237 -18.43 -10.85 -21.29
C LEU A 237 -19.59 -9.94 -21.70
N ILE A 238 -20.00 -9.04 -20.81
CA ILE A 238 -20.77 -7.85 -21.18
C ILE A 238 -19.78 -6.71 -21.35
N CYS A 239 -19.76 -6.14 -22.54
CA CYS A 239 -18.76 -5.16 -22.95
C CYS A 239 -18.90 -3.87 -22.14
N THR A 240 -17.79 -3.35 -21.62
CA THR A 240 -17.73 -2.05 -20.94
C THR A 240 -17.40 -0.90 -21.89
N GLY A 241 -16.96 -1.23 -23.11
CA GLY A 241 -16.64 -0.31 -24.18
C GLY A 241 -16.39 -1.06 -25.49
N GLU A 242 -16.05 -0.33 -26.54
CA GLU A 242 -15.57 -0.93 -27.79
C GLU A 242 -14.13 -1.41 -27.62
N GLY A 243 -13.80 -2.60 -28.14
CA GLY A 243 -12.44 -3.13 -28.10
C GLY A 243 -12.36 -4.64 -27.93
N PHE A 244 -11.18 -5.13 -27.55
CA PHE A 244 -10.92 -6.53 -27.30
C PHE A 244 -10.52 -6.74 -25.84
N PHE A 245 -11.03 -7.80 -25.23
CA PHE A 245 -10.87 -8.06 -23.80
C PHE A 245 -10.47 -9.51 -23.57
N PRO A 246 -9.51 -9.80 -22.68
CA PRO A 246 -9.07 -11.17 -22.44
C PRO A 246 -10.20 -12.02 -21.86
N GLN A 247 -10.26 -13.31 -22.20
CA GLN A 247 -11.18 -14.25 -21.58
C GLN A 247 -10.83 -14.47 -20.11
N CYS A 248 -9.53 -14.47 -19.80
CA CYS A 248 -9.03 -14.69 -18.45
C CYS A 248 -8.25 -13.46 -17.97
N HIS A 249 -8.51 -13.02 -16.74
CA HIS A 249 -8.03 -11.71 -16.31
C HIS A 249 -6.55 -11.72 -15.91
N PHE A 250 -6.08 -12.82 -15.32
CA PHE A 250 -4.69 -12.93 -14.84
C PHE A 250 -3.86 -14.00 -15.58
N SER A 251 -4.50 -14.91 -16.30
CA SER A 251 -3.83 -15.91 -17.11
C SER A 251 -3.87 -15.54 -18.59
N CYS A 252 -2.71 -15.51 -19.24
CA CYS A 252 -2.63 -15.43 -20.68
C CYS A 252 -3.15 -16.72 -21.32
N GLN A 253 -4.41 -16.70 -21.75
CA GLN A 253 -5.05 -17.80 -22.47
C GLN A 253 -5.34 -17.38 -23.91
N PRO A 254 -5.57 -18.34 -24.83
CA PRO A 254 -5.87 -18.02 -26.22
C PRO A 254 -7.19 -17.25 -26.42
N GLY A 255 -8.15 -17.41 -25.50
CA GLY A 255 -9.49 -16.84 -25.63
C GLY A 255 -9.56 -15.34 -25.31
N TYR A 256 -10.42 -14.63 -26.04
CA TYR A 256 -10.75 -13.22 -25.82
C TYR A 256 -12.14 -12.88 -26.36
N PHE A 257 -12.65 -11.68 -26.02
CA PHE A 257 -13.94 -11.18 -26.46
C PHE A 257 -13.75 -9.92 -27.31
N GLU A 258 -14.43 -9.85 -28.46
CA GLU A 258 -14.61 -8.64 -29.25
C GLU A 258 -15.90 -7.93 -28.85
N CYS A 259 -15.80 -6.63 -28.64
CA CYS A 259 -16.87 -5.79 -28.16
C CYS A 259 -17.14 -4.64 -29.11
N THR A 260 -18.38 -4.54 -29.58
CA THR A 260 -18.84 -3.50 -30.52
C THR A 260 -19.43 -2.28 -29.82
N GLY A 261 -19.40 -2.23 -28.48
CA GLY A 261 -19.92 -1.10 -27.70
C GLY A 261 -20.27 -1.47 -26.26
N ALA A 262 -20.36 -0.48 -25.39
CA ALA A 262 -20.75 -0.69 -23.99
C ALA A 262 -22.17 -1.27 -23.90
N GLY A 263 -22.33 -2.31 -23.07
CA GLY A 263 -23.58 -3.05 -22.90
C GLY A 263 -23.85 -4.13 -23.96
N ALA A 264 -23.01 -4.26 -24.99
CA ALA A 264 -23.12 -5.35 -25.95
C ALA A 264 -22.65 -6.68 -25.32
N GLN A 265 -23.12 -7.81 -25.87
CA GLN A 265 -22.56 -9.11 -25.55
C GLN A 265 -21.23 -9.27 -26.30
N GLY A 266 -20.15 -9.56 -25.57
CA GLY A 266 -18.85 -9.83 -26.16
C GLY A 266 -18.89 -11.09 -27.03
N ILE A 267 -18.33 -10.99 -28.24
CA ILE A 267 -18.21 -12.11 -29.17
C ILE A 267 -16.93 -12.84 -28.85
N TYR A 268 -17.01 -14.12 -28.52
CA TYR A 268 -15.82 -14.92 -28.18
C TYR A 268 -14.98 -15.23 -29.42
N HIS A 269 -13.67 -15.10 -29.27
CA HIS A 269 -12.65 -15.43 -30.25
C HIS A 269 -11.47 -16.14 -29.59
N GLU A 270 -10.66 -16.81 -30.40
CA GLU A 270 -9.39 -17.39 -29.97
C GLU A 270 -8.26 -16.87 -30.86
N CYS A 271 -7.12 -16.61 -30.23
CA CYS A 271 -5.88 -16.29 -30.92
C CYS A 271 -5.47 -17.44 -31.86
N THR A 272 -4.96 -17.08 -33.03
CA THR A 272 -4.54 -18.08 -34.03
C THR A 272 -3.22 -18.74 -33.66
N GLY A 273 -3.12 -20.06 -33.85
CA GLY A 273 -1.89 -20.81 -33.58
C GLY A 273 -1.63 -20.95 -32.08
N ASP A 274 -0.36 -20.83 -31.67
CA ASP A 274 0.06 -20.95 -30.27
C ASP A 274 0.09 -19.60 -29.52
N LEU A 275 -0.58 -18.58 -30.05
CA LEU A 275 -0.62 -17.24 -29.46
C LEU A 275 -1.62 -17.18 -28.30
N VAL A 276 -1.35 -16.30 -27.34
CA VAL A 276 -2.23 -16.01 -26.19
C VAL A 276 -2.65 -14.56 -26.22
N PHE A 277 -3.83 -14.25 -25.71
CA PHE A 277 -4.33 -12.88 -25.67
C PHE A 277 -3.69 -12.11 -24.51
N ASN A 278 -3.15 -10.93 -24.79
CA ASN A 278 -2.49 -10.11 -23.79
C ASN A 278 -3.50 -9.57 -22.75
N THR A 279 -3.15 -9.64 -21.47
CA THR A 279 -4.01 -9.17 -20.37
C THR A 279 -3.88 -7.67 -20.10
N ASP A 280 -2.90 -6.97 -20.68
CA ASP A 280 -2.84 -5.51 -20.63
C ASP A 280 -3.91 -4.86 -21.54
N PRO A 281 -4.88 -4.10 -20.98
CA PRO A 281 -5.90 -3.42 -21.77
C PRO A 281 -5.36 -2.36 -22.74
N LEU A 282 -4.16 -1.82 -22.53
CA LEU A 282 -3.52 -0.86 -23.44
C LEU A 282 -2.95 -1.53 -24.71
N TYR A 283 -2.70 -2.84 -24.64
CA TYR A 283 -2.10 -3.63 -25.71
C TYR A 283 -2.90 -4.93 -25.95
N ALA A 284 -4.21 -4.79 -26.10
CA ALA A 284 -5.18 -5.88 -26.22
C ALA A 284 -5.14 -6.60 -27.60
N TYR A 285 -4.08 -7.37 -27.84
CA TYR A 285 -3.90 -8.21 -29.02
C TYR A 285 -3.17 -9.52 -28.68
N CYS A 286 -3.19 -10.47 -29.61
CA CYS A 286 -2.53 -11.77 -29.44
C CYS A 286 -1.00 -11.64 -29.50
N VAL A 287 -0.31 -12.19 -28.50
CA VAL A 287 1.14 -12.18 -28.35
C VAL A 287 1.69 -13.60 -28.19
N LEU A 288 3.01 -13.76 -28.32
CA LEU A 288 3.66 -15.03 -28.00
C LEU A 288 3.52 -15.32 -26.50
N PRO A 289 3.29 -16.59 -26.09
CA PRO A 289 3.14 -16.95 -24.68
C PRO A 289 4.28 -16.44 -23.77
N GLY A 290 5.52 -16.52 -24.25
CA GLY A 290 6.70 -16.06 -23.50
C GLY A 290 6.80 -14.54 -23.32
N ASN A 291 5.97 -13.76 -24.02
CA ASN A 291 5.94 -12.30 -23.95
C ASN A 291 4.70 -11.78 -23.21
N CYS A 292 3.89 -12.66 -22.63
CA CYS A 292 2.64 -12.28 -21.98
C CYS A 292 2.77 -12.28 -20.45
N PRO A 293 2.32 -11.22 -19.73
CA PRO A 293 1.74 -10.00 -20.26
C PRO A 293 2.78 -9.10 -20.97
N PHE A 294 2.41 -8.60 -22.15
CA PHE A 294 3.27 -7.74 -22.94
C PHE A 294 3.04 -6.28 -22.58
N HIS A 295 4.08 -5.67 -22.02
CA HIS A 295 4.18 -4.23 -21.79
C HIS A 295 5.49 -3.75 -22.42
N PRO A 296 5.46 -3.00 -23.53
CA PRO A 296 6.67 -2.44 -24.10
C PRO A 296 7.26 -1.42 -23.11
N SER A 297 8.50 -1.66 -22.68
CA SER A 297 9.28 -0.71 -21.91
C SER A 297 9.48 0.58 -22.73
N LYS A 298 9.24 1.74 -22.12
CA LYS A 298 9.61 3.03 -22.72
C LYS A 298 11.12 3.24 -22.69
#